data_AF-A0A931E721-F1
#
_entry.id   AF-A0A931E721-F1
#
_cell.length_a   1.000
_cell.length_b   1.000
_cell.length_c   1.000
_cell.angle_alpha   90.00
_cell.angle_beta   90.00
_cell.angle_gamma   90.00
#
_symmetry.space_group_name_H-M   'P 1'
#
loop_
_entity.id
_entity.type
_entity.pdbx_description
1 polymer ?
#
loop_
_entity_poly.entity_id
_entity_poly.type
_entity_poly.pdbx_seq_one_letter_code
_entity_poly.pdbx_strand_id
1 'polypeptide(L)'
;MQYKIYRGLKKPLLLFGLKDRFIYQALGAGAIGLLLAVLLSTLFGILGMLLGLALGAGLIALVYKRQDSQGLYPKTRSNGTLYVFSPTLSKRKL
;
A
#
# COMPACT_ATOMS: atom_id res chain seq x y z
N MET A 1 -4.21 38.08 -2.62
CA MET A 1 -4.37 36.78 -1.94
C MET A 1 -4.07 35.68 -2.94
N GLN A 2 -2.95 34.96 -2.79
CA GLN A 2 -2.55 33.91 -3.74
C GLN A 2 -2.98 32.54 -3.17
N TYR A 3 -3.97 31.91 -3.78
CA TYR A 3 -4.47 30.60 -3.34
C TYR A 3 -3.52 29.50 -3.82
N LYS A 4 -3.09 28.61 -2.91
CA LYS A 4 -2.32 27.41 -3.30
C LYS A 4 -3.27 26.44 -4.02
N ILE A 5 -3.18 26.43 -5.35
CA ILE A 5 -3.93 25.49 -6.20
C ILE A 5 -3.38 24.09 -5.98
N TYR A 6 -4.26 23.13 -5.69
CA TYR A 6 -3.91 21.72 -5.61
C TYR A 6 -3.45 21.22 -6.99
N ARG A 7 -2.22 20.69 -7.09
CA ARG A 7 -1.60 20.29 -8.36
C ARG A 7 -1.89 18.85 -8.78
N GLY A 8 -2.85 18.17 -8.13
CA GLY A 8 -3.13 16.76 -8.36
C GLY A 8 -2.13 15.83 -7.66
N LEU A 9 -2.53 14.58 -7.46
CA LEU A 9 -1.67 13.57 -6.84
C LEU A 9 -0.71 13.02 -7.91
N LYS A 10 0.60 13.00 -7.62
CA LYS A 10 1.58 12.38 -8.52
C LYS A 10 1.31 10.88 -8.64
N LYS A 11 1.53 10.31 -9.83
CA LYS A 11 1.42 8.86 -10.05
C LYS A 11 2.50 8.14 -9.23
N PRO A 12 2.15 7.18 -8.36
CA PRO A 12 3.11 6.42 -7.57
C PRO A 12 3.88 5.42 -8.44
N LEU A 13 5.05 4.97 -7.97
CA LEU A 13 5.78 3.87 -8.61
C LEU A 13 4.95 2.59 -8.48
N LEU A 14 4.83 1.83 -9.57
CA LEU A 14 4.05 0.59 -9.62
C LEU A 14 4.91 -0.54 -10.18
N LEU A 15 5.07 -1.60 -9.40
CA LEU A 15 5.85 -2.78 -9.75
C LEU A 15 5.04 -4.03 -9.41
N PHE A 16 4.70 -4.85 -10.41
CA PHE A 16 3.88 -6.06 -10.24
C PHE A 16 2.56 -5.82 -9.47
N GLY A 17 1.93 -4.66 -9.64
CA GLY A 17 0.69 -4.28 -8.94
C GLY A 17 0.91 -3.70 -7.53
N LEU A 18 2.10 -3.80 -6.96
CA LEU A 18 2.48 -3.12 -5.71
C LEU A 18 2.86 -1.67 -5.97
N LYS A 19 2.55 -0.80 -5.02
CA LYS A 19 2.69 0.65 -5.13
C LYS A 19 3.63 1.21 -4.06
N ASP A 20 4.60 2.02 -4.46
CA ASP A 20 5.60 2.70 -3.61
C ASP A 20 6.04 1.89 -2.37
N ARG A 21 5.58 2.28 -1.18
CA ARG A 21 5.99 1.70 0.12
C ARG A 21 5.80 0.19 0.20
N PHE A 22 4.79 -0.34 -0.50
CA PHE A 22 4.47 -1.77 -0.46
C PHE A 22 5.45 -2.60 -1.30
N ILE A 23 6.17 -1.99 -2.24
CA ILE A 23 7.24 -2.66 -2.99
C ILE A 23 8.37 -3.07 -2.04
N TYR A 24 8.83 -2.15 -1.18
CA TYR A 24 9.86 -2.44 -0.18
C TYR A 24 9.41 -3.47 0.86
N GLN A 25 8.12 -3.44 1.25
CA GLN A 25 7.56 -4.42 2.17
C GLN A 25 7.50 -5.83 1.56
N ALA A 26 7.11 -5.96 0.29
CA ALA A 26 7.10 -7.24 -0.39
C ALA A 26 8.51 -7.80 -0.61
N LEU A 27 9.47 -6.92 -0.94
CA LEU A 27 10.89 -7.28 -1.04
C LEU A 27 11.43 -7.82 0.29
N GLY A 28 11.16 -7.09 1.39
CA GLY A 28 11.53 -7.54 2.74
C GLY A 28 10.86 -8.86 3.13
N ALA A 29 9.57 -9.01 2.84
CA ALA A 29 8.84 -10.24 3.07
C ALA A 29 9.42 -11.43 2.29
N GLY A 30 9.79 -11.22 1.03
CA GLY A 30 10.44 -12.24 0.20
C GLY A 30 11.81 -12.65 0.75
N ALA A 31 12.65 -11.68 1.14
CA ALA A 31 13.94 -11.96 1.76
C ALA A 31 13.81 -12.76 3.07
N ILE A 32 12.87 -12.37 3.94
CA ILE A 32 12.58 -13.09 5.19
C ILE A 32 12.05 -14.51 4.89
N GLY A 33 11.18 -14.66 3.89
CA GLY A 33 10.66 -15.96 3.47
C GLY A 33 11.75 -16.92 3.01
N LEU A 34 12.74 -16.43 2.24
CA LEU A 34 13.88 -17.23 1.81
C LEU A 34 14.76 -17.64 2.99
N LEU A 35 15.03 -16.72 3.92
CA LEU A 35 15.78 -17.03 5.14
C LEU A 35 15.06 -18.09 5.98
N LEU A 36 13.74 -17.98 6.13
CA LEU A 36 12.92 -18.99 6.81
C LEU A 36 12.95 -20.34 6.10
N ALA A 37 12.89 -20.37 4.77
CA ALA A 37 13.00 -21.61 4.01
C ALA A 37 14.32 -22.32 4.28
N VAL A 38 15.44 -21.58 4.30
CA VAL A 38 16.76 -22.15 4.63
C VAL A 38 16.78 -22.65 6.08
N LEU A 39 16.37 -21.81 7.04
CA LEU A 39 16.38 -22.19 8.46
C LEU A 39 15.51 -23.42 8.75
N LEU A 40 14.26 -23.44 8.28
CA LEU A 40 13.37 -24.58 8.49
C LEU A 40 13.86 -25.83 7.76
N SER A 41 14.51 -25.66 6.60
CA SER A 41 15.08 -26.81 5.88
C SER A 41 16.16 -27.53 6.67
N THR A 42 16.92 -26.83 7.51
CA THR A 42 17.92 -27.48 8.37
C THR A 42 17.30 -28.35 9.47
N LEU A 43 16.07 -28.05 9.91
CA LEU A 43 15.39 -28.80 10.97
C LEU A 43 14.50 -29.93 10.40
N PHE A 44 13.82 -29.68 9.29
CA PHE A 44 12.76 -30.56 8.76
C PHE A 44 13.01 -31.02 7.31
N GLY A 45 14.20 -30.75 6.76
CA GLY A 45 14.55 -31.08 5.38
C GLY A 45 13.63 -30.39 4.37
N ILE A 46 13.21 -31.14 3.35
CA ILE A 46 12.41 -30.59 2.25
C ILE A 46 11.04 -30.05 2.70
N LEU A 47 10.44 -30.66 3.74
CA LEU A 47 9.18 -30.19 4.31
C LEU A 47 9.35 -28.83 4.98
N GLY A 48 10.48 -28.62 5.66
CA GLY A 48 10.84 -27.33 6.24
C GLY A 48 11.04 -26.25 5.18
N MET A 49 11.70 -26.59 4.07
CA MET A 49 11.88 -25.68 2.94
C MET A 49 10.52 -25.28 2.34
N LEU A 50 9.64 -26.25 2.07
CA LEU A 50 8.29 -25.98 1.53
C LEU A 50 7.47 -25.11 2.49
N LEU A 51 7.54 -25.39 3.78
CA LEU A 51 6.85 -24.60 4.80
C LEU A 51 7.38 -23.16 4.84
N GLY A 52 8.70 -22.97 4.83
CA GLY A 52 9.29 -21.63 4.82
C GLY A 52 8.95 -20.84 3.55
N LEU A 53 8.94 -21.49 2.39
CA LEU A 53 8.50 -20.86 1.13
C LEU A 53 7.01 -20.50 1.18
N ALA A 54 6.15 -21.36 1.72
CA ALA A 54 4.73 -21.09 1.89
C ALA A 54 4.49 -19.90 2.83
N LEU A 55 5.26 -19.79 3.92
CA LEU A 55 5.23 -18.64 4.82
C LEU A 55 5.67 -17.36 4.11
N GLY A 56 6.75 -17.42 3.33
CA GLY A 56 7.22 -16.30 2.51
C GLY A 56 6.16 -15.80 1.52
N ALA A 57 5.54 -16.71 0.78
CA ALA A 57 4.43 -16.40 -0.13
C ALA A 57 3.23 -15.81 0.63
N GLY A 58 2.91 -16.35 1.82
CA GLY A 58 1.87 -15.82 2.70
C GLY A 58 2.14 -14.39 3.17
N LEU A 59 3.38 -14.06 3.53
CA LEU A 59 3.77 -12.70 3.92
C LEU A 59 3.60 -11.72 2.75
N ILE A 60 4.01 -12.11 1.53
CA ILE A 60 3.81 -11.28 0.33
C ILE A 60 2.30 -11.08 0.07
N ALA A 61 1.49 -12.14 0.15
CA ALA A 61 0.04 -12.04 -0.02
C ALA A 61 -0.61 -11.08 1.01
N LEU A 62 -0.12 -11.07 2.25
CA LEU A 62 -0.56 -10.11 3.26
C LEU A 62 -0.20 -8.67 2.91
N VAL A 63 0.94 -8.43 2.25
CA VAL A 63 1.31 -7.09 1.75
C VAL A 63 0.30 -6.62 0.72
N TYR A 64 -0.08 -7.46 -0.26
CA TYR A 64 -1.12 -7.13 -1.23
C TYR A 64 -2.46 -6.82 -0.55
N LYS A 65 -2.91 -7.68 0.38
CA LYS A 65 -4.17 -7.46 1.12
C LYS A 65 -4.16 -6.16 1.91
N ARG A 66 -3.03 -5.83 2.55
CA ARG A 66 -2.87 -4.57 3.28
C ARG A 66 -2.86 -3.36 2.36
N GLN A 67 -2.23 -3.46 1.19
CA GLN A 67 -2.22 -2.39 0.20
C GLN A 67 -3.65 -2.03 -0.21
N ASP A 68 -4.48 -3.02 -0.50
CA ASP A 68 -5.87 -2.79 -0.95
C ASP A 68 -6.74 -2.22 0.16
N SER A 69 -6.55 -2.67 1.40
CA SER A 69 -7.37 -2.23 2.53
C SER A 69 -6.98 -0.85 3.06
N GLN A 70 -5.69 -0.54 3.12
CA GLN A 70 -5.17 0.70 3.75
C GLN A 70 -4.90 1.82 2.74
N GLY A 71 -4.65 1.47 1.47
CA GLY A 71 -4.21 2.42 0.46
C GLY A 71 -2.79 2.96 0.70
N LEU A 72 -2.34 3.87 -0.15
CA LEU A 72 -0.98 4.43 -0.10
C LEU A 72 -0.81 5.53 0.96
N TYR A 73 -1.84 6.36 1.12
CA TYR A 73 -1.81 7.54 1.95
C TYR A 73 -2.86 7.43 3.05
N PRO A 74 -2.54 7.83 4.30
CA PRO A 74 -3.53 7.91 5.35
C PRO A 74 -4.65 8.87 4.92
N LYS A 75 -5.89 8.41 4.98
CA LYS A 75 -7.05 9.25 4.69
C LYS A 75 -7.41 10.02 5.95
N THR A 76 -7.30 11.34 5.93
CA THR A 76 -7.84 12.19 7.00
C THR A 76 -9.36 12.02 7.03
N ARG A 77 -9.88 11.38 8.08
CA ARG A 77 -11.32 11.26 8.33
C ARG A 77 -11.72 12.42 9.23
N SER A 78 -12.51 13.34 8.70
CA SER A 78 -12.94 14.49 9.45
C SER A 78 -14.36 14.24 9.99
N ASN A 79 -14.44 13.65 11.19
CA ASN A 79 -15.73 13.47 11.86
C ASN A 79 -16.22 14.85 12.34
N GLY A 80 -17.27 15.38 11.72
CA GLY A 80 -17.93 16.64 12.15
C GLY A 80 -17.58 17.91 11.38
N THR A 81 -16.91 17.83 10.23
CA THR A 81 -16.65 19.02 9.38
C THR A 81 -17.61 19.07 8.19
N LEU A 82 -18.51 20.04 8.21
CA LEU A 82 -19.34 20.43 7.08
C LEU A 82 -18.47 21.17 6.05
N TYR A 83 -18.19 20.53 4.91
CA TYR A 83 -17.60 21.22 3.77
C TYR A 83 -18.71 22.04 3.07
N VAL A 84 -18.88 23.28 3.48
CA VAL A 84 -19.77 24.23 2.78
C VAL A 84 -19.04 24.69 1.52
N PHE A 85 -19.30 24.01 0.40
CA PHE A 85 -19.03 24.59 -0.91
C PHE A 85 -20.12 25.62 -1.18
N SER A 86 -19.79 26.91 -1.10
CA SER A 86 -20.67 27.96 -1.61
C SER A 86 -20.66 27.87 -3.14
N PRO A 87 -21.76 27.49 -3.81
CA PRO A 87 -21.83 27.66 -5.26
C PRO A 87 -21.88 29.16 -5.50
N THR A 88 -20.76 29.77 -5.88
CA THR A 88 -20.77 31.07 -6.55
C THR A 88 -21.40 30.86 -7.91
N LEU A 89 -22.74 30.79 -7.93
CA LEU A 89 -23.53 31.00 -9.14
C LEU A 89 -23.29 32.44 -9.55
N SER A 90 -22.25 32.65 -10.35
CA SER A 90 -22.05 33.88 -11.11
C SER A 90 -23.25 34.01 -12.04
N LYS A 91 -24.30 34.72 -11.58
CA LYS A 91 -25.34 35.22 -12.46
C LYS A 91 -24.68 36.22 -13.41
N ARG A 92 -24.23 35.73 -14.57
CA ARG A 92 -24.05 36.60 -15.74
C ARG A 92 -25.44 37.14 -16.07
N LYS A 93 -25.66 38.42 -15.76
CA LYS A 93 -26.78 39.21 -16.26
C LYS A 93 -26.41 39.76 -17.63
N LEU A 94 -27.43 39.75 -18.50
CA LEU A 94 -27.59 40.42 -19.80
C LEU A 94 -26.98 39.67 -20.99
#